data_AF-A0A0G0KCE1-F1
#
_entry.id   AF-A0A0G0KCE1-F1
#
_cell.length_a   1.000
_cell.length_b   1.000
_cell.length_c   1.000
_cell.angle_alpha   90.00
_cell.angle_beta   90.00
_cell.angle_gamma   90.00
#
_symmetry.space_group_name_H-M   'P 1'
#
loop_
_entity.id
_entity.type
_entity.pdbx_description
1 polymer ?
#
loop_
_entity_poly.entity_id
_entity_poly.type
_entity_poly.pdbx_seq_one_letter_code
_entity_poly.pdbx_strand_id
1 'polypeptide(L)'
;MTSEEKALIQGIVDDIFDQFVQVIAQNRKIPLQDVRQIADGRVFSGRQAKERGLVDGLGGLQDAVILAGRLSGMEGKPEVVYGVKKKMGFLNYLSGSMAAGLVEAVSGKKADSPGALYLLQ
;
A
#
# COMPACT_ATOMS: atom_id res chain seq x y z
N MET A 1 31.14 -4.95 14.97
CA MET A 1 30.91 -3.59 14.49
C MET A 1 31.98 -2.69 15.05
N THR A 2 32.73 -2.01 14.20
CA THR A 2 33.67 -0.96 14.62
C THR A 2 32.90 0.31 15.02
N SER A 3 33.61 1.25 15.66
CA SER A 3 33.03 2.55 16.03
C SER A 3 32.60 3.35 14.79
N GLU A 4 33.38 3.27 13.71
CA GLU A 4 33.10 3.93 12.44
C GLU A 4 31.87 3.34 11.75
N GLU A 5 31.76 2.01 11.71
CA GLU A 5 30.58 1.32 11.16
C GLU A 5 29.31 1.68 11.94
N LYS A 6 29.41 1.76 13.27
CA LYS A 6 28.28 2.15 14.13
C LYS A 6 27.86 3.61 13.87
N ALA A 7 28.81 4.52 13.72
CA ALA A 7 28.53 5.92 13.42
C ALA A 7 27.84 6.09 12.06
N LEU A 8 28.27 5.33 11.05
CA LEU A 8 27.64 5.33 9.72
C LEU A 8 26.18 4.89 9.78
N ILE A 9 25.90 3.76 10.45
CA ILE A 9 24.53 3.25 10.59
C ILE A 9 23.69 4.20 11.44
N GLN A 10 24.25 4.77 12.51
CA GLN A 10 23.54 5.72 13.36
C GLN A 10 23.13 6.97 12.57
N GLY A 11 24.00 7.50 11.70
CA GLY A 11 23.66 8.63 10.83
C GLY A 11 22.46 8.32 9.92
N ILE A 12 22.41 7.12 9.33
CA ILE A 12 21.26 6.70 8.51
C ILE A 12 19.98 6.63 9.35
N VAL A 13 20.07 6.10 10.57
CA VAL A 13 18.92 6.01 11.49
C VAL A 13 18.42 7.40 11.88
N ASP A 14 19.34 8.31 12.20
CA ASP A 14 19.02 9.68 12.59
C ASP A 14 18.34 10.44 11.43
N ASP A 15 18.84 10.28 10.20
CA ASP A 15 18.23 10.87 9.00
C ASP A 15 16.80 10.38 8.77
N ILE A 16 16.55 9.07 8.90
CA ILE A 16 15.21 8.49 8.76
C ILE A 16 14.29 8.97 9.90
N PHE A 17 14.82 9.02 11.12
CA PHE A 17 14.09 9.50 12.28
C PHE A 17 13.66 10.96 12.13
N ASP A 18 14.58 11.82 11.66
CA ASP A 18 14.29 13.23 11.43
C ASP A 18 13.23 13.45 10.34
N GLN A 19 13.27 12.67 9.26
CA GLN A 19 12.21 12.68 8.25
C GLN A 19 10.85 12.29 8.85
N PHE A 20 10.81 11.24 9.68
CA PHE A 20 9.59 10.80 10.35
C PHE A 20 8.99 11.88 11.25
N VAL A 21 9.81 12.51 12.10
CA VAL A 21 9.37 13.57 13.01
C VAL A 21 8.89 14.80 12.24
N GLN A 22 9.58 15.20 11.16
CA GLN A 22 9.16 16.31 10.32
C GLN A 22 7.80 16.05 9.66
N VAL A 23 7.57 14.86 9.10
CA VAL A 23 6.29 14.49 8.48
C VAL A 23 5.14 14.57 9.47
N ILE A 24 5.34 14.08 10.70
CA ILE A 24 4.32 14.17 11.76
C ILE A 24 4.04 15.62 12.13
N ALA A 25 5.09 16.41 12.40
CA ALA A 25 4.94 17.81 12.80
C ALA A 25 4.15 18.62 11.75
N GLN A 26 4.47 18.44 10.47
CA GLN A 26 3.81 19.13 9.36
C GLN A 26 2.34 18.72 9.21
N ASN A 27 2.05 17.41 9.18
CA ASN A 27 0.69 16.93 8.89
C ASN A 27 -0.25 17.05 10.08
N ARG A 28 0.26 16.87 11.31
CA ARG A 28 -0.54 16.98 12.55
C ARG A 28 -0.54 18.40 13.12
N LYS A 29 0.25 19.31 12.53
CA LYS A 29 0.43 20.70 13.00
C LYS A 29 0.88 20.77 14.47
N ILE A 30 1.73 19.83 14.87
CA ILE A 30 2.32 19.75 16.22
C ILE A 30 3.73 20.37 16.14
N PRO A 31 4.14 21.22 17.10
CA PRO A 31 5.51 21.74 17.13
C PRO A 31 6.55 20.62 17.10
N LEU A 32 7.61 20.79 16.30
CA LEU A 32 8.65 19.76 16.11
C LEU A 32 9.26 19.30 17.45
N GLN A 33 9.43 20.23 18.40
CA GLN A 33 9.97 19.92 19.72
C GLN A 33 9.06 18.98 20.51
N ASP A 34 7.74 19.20 20.44
CA ASP A 34 6.76 18.35 21.13
C ASP A 34 6.70 16.95 20.51
N VAL A 35 6.80 16.86 19.17
CA VAL A 35 6.89 15.57 18.48
C VAL A 35 8.14 14.81 18.91
N ARG A 36 9.30 15.47 19.01
CA ARG A 36 10.55 14.82 19.47
C ARG A 36 10.44 14.30 20.92
N GLN A 37 9.67 14.96 21.79
CA GLN A 37 9.47 14.48 23.17
C GLN A 37 8.64 13.20 23.25
N ILE A 38 7.75 12.96 22.29
CA ILE A 38 6.88 11.78 22.25
C ILE A 38 7.35 10.70 21.27
N ALA A 39 8.32 11.01 20.39
CA ALA A 39 8.86 10.10 19.39
C ALA A 39 10.08 9.31 19.93
N ASP A 40 9.88 8.54 20.99
CA ASP A 40 10.91 7.72 21.63
C ASP A 40 10.76 6.21 21.36
N GLY A 41 9.89 5.85 20.41
CA GLY A 41 9.62 4.46 20.02
C GLY A 41 8.60 3.74 20.90
N ARG A 42 8.02 4.39 21.91
CA ARG A 42 6.94 3.80 22.73
C ARG A 42 5.64 3.66 21.94
N VAL A 43 4.87 2.64 22.29
CA VAL A 43 3.54 2.40 21.74
C VAL A 43 2.50 3.16 22.56
N PHE A 44 1.59 3.86 21.86
CA PHE A 44 0.44 4.52 22.47
C PHE A 44 -0.85 3.74 22.21
N SER A 45 -1.74 3.70 23.19
CA SER A 45 -3.13 3.32 22.95
C SER A 45 -3.84 4.38 22.11
N GLY A 46 -4.95 4.01 21.45
CA GLY A 46 -5.73 4.98 20.66
C GLY A 46 -6.14 6.22 21.45
N ARG A 47 -6.52 6.06 22.74
CA ARG A 47 -6.86 7.19 23.63
C ARG A 47 -5.69 8.14 23.83
N GLN A 48 -4.52 7.61 24.18
CA GLN A 48 -3.30 8.40 24.37
C GLN A 48 -2.88 9.09 23.06
N ALA A 49 -3.01 8.40 21.92
CA ALA A 49 -2.72 8.98 20.62
C ALA A 49 -3.66 10.16 20.31
N LYS A 50 -4.95 10.05 20.64
CA LYS A 50 -5.93 11.14 20.47
C LYS A 50 -5.62 12.34 21.37
N GLU A 51 -5.29 12.11 22.64
CA GLU A 51 -4.89 13.16 23.58
C GLU A 51 -3.66 13.94 23.11
N ARG A 52 -2.75 13.27 22.39
CA ARG A 52 -1.52 13.86 21.82
C ARG A 52 -1.70 14.43 20.42
N GLY A 53 -2.91 14.39 19.88
CA GLY A 53 -3.19 14.85 18.53
C GLY A 53 -2.54 14.00 17.44
N LEU A 54 -2.13 12.76 17.71
CA LEU A 54 -1.57 11.84 16.72
C LEU A 54 -2.65 11.18 15.85
N VAL A 55 -3.89 11.10 16.33
CA VAL A 55 -5.06 10.64 15.58
C VAL A 55 -6.24 11.60 15.78
N ASP A 56 -7.16 11.63 14.81
CA ASP A 56 -8.29 12.58 14.80
C ASP A 56 -9.49 12.09 15.61
N GLY A 57 -9.65 10.77 15.73
CA GLY A 57 -10.83 10.15 16.34
C GLY A 57 -10.57 8.74 16.83
N LEU A 58 -11.53 8.23 17.60
CA LEU A 58 -11.59 6.83 18.01
C LEU A 58 -12.82 6.22 17.35
N GLY A 59 -12.67 5.02 16.79
CA GLY A 59 -13.74 4.33 16.09
C GLY A 59 -13.23 3.05 15.43
N GLY A 60 -14.16 2.33 14.82
CA GLY A 60 -13.87 1.16 14.00
C GLY A 60 -13.77 1.51 12.51
N LEU A 61 -13.65 0.45 11.69
CA LEU A 61 -13.62 0.58 10.24
C LEU A 61 -14.88 1.28 9.68
N GLN A 62 -16.06 0.92 10.20
CA GLN A 62 -17.34 1.48 9.76
C GLN A 62 -17.41 2.99 10.00
N ASP A 63 -16.88 3.49 11.13
CA ASP A 63 -16.81 4.92 11.41
C ASP A 63 -15.91 5.63 10.40
N ALA A 64 -14.76 5.03 10.05
CA ALA A 64 -13.85 5.56 9.04
C ALA A 64 -14.47 5.59 7.64
N VAL A 65 -15.22 4.55 7.25
CA VAL A 65 -15.94 4.47 5.97
C VAL A 65 -17.00 5.56 5.88
N ILE A 66 -17.81 5.72 6.93
CA ILE A 66 -18.83 6.76 7.00
C ILE A 66 -18.19 8.15 6.94
N LEU A 67 -17.10 8.37 7.68
CA LEU A 67 -16.37 9.64 7.67
C LEU A 67 -15.82 9.96 6.28
N ALA A 68 -15.20 8.99 5.61
CA ALA A 68 -14.69 9.15 4.24
C ALA A 68 -15.81 9.51 3.25
N GLY A 69 -16.97 8.86 3.35
CA GLY A 69 -18.15 9.18 2.54
C GLY A 69 -18.68 10.59 2.76
N ARG A 70 -18.66 11.08 4.01
CA ARG A 70 -19.05 12.46 4.31
C ARG A 70 -18.03 13.46 3.75
N LEU A 71 -16.74 13.17 3.90
CA LEU A 71 -15.67 14.05 3.42
C LEU A 71 -15.58 14.11 1.89
N SER A 72 -16.03 13.07 1.18
CA SER A 72 -16.10 13.08 -0.29
C SER A 72 -17.28 13.88 -0.85
N GLY A 73 -18.23 14.31 -0.02
CA GLY A 73 -19.45 15.00 -0.45
C GLY A 73 -20.47 14.08 -1.14
N MET A 74 -20.35 12.77 -0.96
CA MET A 74 -21.27 11.79 -1.54
C MET A 74 -22.61 11.76 -0.79
N GLU A 75 -23.69 11.59 -1.52
CA GLU A 75 -25.02 11.33 -0.96
C GLU A 75 -25.25 9.83 -0.79
N GLY A 76 -25.73 9.42 0.40
CA GLY A 76 -26.03 8.03 0.71
C GLY A 76 -24.96 7.29 1.51
N LYS A 77 -25.16 5.97 1.69
CA LYS A 77 -24.24 5.14 2.47
C LYS A 77 -23.09 4.64 1.60
N PRO A 78 -21.82 4.79 2.00
CA PRO A 78 -20.70 4.28 1.24
C PRO A 78 -20.71 2.74 1.19
N GLU A 79 -20.52 2.20 0.00
CA GLU A 79 -20.33 0.77 -0.21
C GLU A 79 -18.83 0.46 -0.34
N VAL A 80 -18.33 -0.45 0.49
CA VAL A 80 -16.92 -0.86 0.48
C VAL A 80 -16.73 -1.95 -0.57
N VAL A 81 -16.05 -1.61 -1.67
CA VAL A 81 -15.71 -2.57 -2.73
C VAL A 81 -14.32 -3.15 -2.48
N TYR A 82 -14.23 -4.48 -2.40
CA TYR A 82 -12.96 -5.19 -2.34
C TYR A 82 -12.49 -5.53 -3.75
N GLY A 83 -11.25 -5.19 -4.07
CA GLY A 83 -10.66 -5.50 -5.38
C GLY A 83 -10.62 -7.02 -5.61
N VAL A 84 -11.42 -7.51 -6.57
CA VAL A 84 -11.37 -8.91 -6.97
C VAL A 84 -10.04 -9.13 -7.68
N LYS A 85 -9.13 -9.92 -7.09
CA LYS A 85 -7.92 -10.37 -7.80
C LYS A 85 -8.36 -11.08 -9.07
N LYS A 86 -8.07 -10.49 -10.23
CA LYS A 86 -8.34 -11.06 -11.55
C LYS A 86 -7.56 -12.37 -11.66
N LYS A 87 -8.19 -13.50 -11.31
CA LYS A 87 -7.63 -14.81 -11.61
C LYS A 87 -7.64 -14.90 -13.13
N MET A 88 -6.46 -15.00 -13.74
CA MET A 88 -6.34 -15.39 -15.14
C MET A 88 -7.04 -16.74 -15.29
N GLY A 89 -8.29 -16.70 -15.75
CA GLY A 89 -9.11 -17.89 -15.91
C GLY A 89 -8.55 -18.77 -17.01
N PHE A 90 -8.58 -20.08 -16.81
CA PHE A 90 -8.19 -21.11 -17.78
C PHE A 90 -8.79 -20.88 -19.18
N LEU A 91 -10.01 -20.33 -19.26
CA LEU A 91 -10.67 -20.00 -20.52
C LEU A 91 -9.97 -18.88 -21.32
N ASN A 92 -9.35 -17.90 -20.64
CA ASN A 92 -8.55 -16.86 -21.32
C ASN A 92 -7.26 -17.46 -21.90
N TYR A 93 -6.67 -18.43 -21.21
CA TYR A 93 -5.51 -19.17 -21.70
C TYR A 93 -5.86 -20.08 -22.88
N LEU A 94 -6.99 -20.79 -22.79
CA LEU A 94 -7.47 -21.68 -23.85
C LEU A 94 -7.88 -20.88 -25.10
N SER A 95 -8.66 -19.81 -24.93
CA SER A 95 -9.07 -18.96 -26.07
C SER A 95 -7.89 -18.31 -26.78
N GLY A 96 -6.87 -17.85 -26.03
CA GLY A 96 -5.61 -17.37 -26.62
C GLY A 96 -4.86 -18.46 -27.39
N SER A 97 -4.83 -19.69 -26.86
CA SER A 97 -4.21 -20.85 -27.52
C SER A 97 -4.96 -21.28 -28.79
N MET A 98 -6.29 -21.24 -28.77
CA MET A 98 -7.14 -21.57 -29.92
C MET A 98 -7.02 -20.51 -31.02
N ALA A 99 -7.00 -19.22 -30.65
CA ALA A 99 -6.80 -18.13 -31.59
C ALA A 99 -5.44 -18.21 -32.29
N ALA A 100 -4.37 -18.55 -31.55
CA ALA A 100 -3.05 -18.76 -32.13
C ALA A 100 -3.04 -19.93 -33.15
N GLY A 101 -3.68 -21.05 -32.82
CA GLY A 101 -3.77 -22.21 -33.73
C GLY A 101 -4.56 -21.92 -35.00
N LEU A 102 -5.62 -21.10 -34.92
CA LEU A 102 -6.38 -20.66 -36.11
C LEU A 102 -5.57 -19.70 -36.99
N VAL A 103 -4.82 -18.77 -36.39
CA VAL A 103 -3.93 -17.87 -37.15
C VAL A 103 -2.85 -18.66 -37.87
N GLU A 104 -2.25 -19.66 -37.23
CA GLU A 104 -1.25 -20.54 -37.85
C GLU A 104 -1.84 -21.34 -39.01
N ALA A 105 -3.05 -21.89 -38.84
CA ALA A 105 -3.73 -22.66 -39.88
C ALA A 105 -4.13 -21.82 -41.11
N VAL A 106 -4.50 -20.55 -40.90
CA VAL A 106 -4.94 -19.65 -41.99
C VAL A 106 -3.78 -18.89 -42.62
N SER A 107 -2.77 -18.49 -41.85
CA SER A 107 -1.67 -17.66 -42.34
C SER A 107 -0.39 -18.44 -42.66
N GLY A 108 -0.31 -19.73 -42.32
CA GLY A 108 0.86 -20.59 -42.55
C GLY A 108 2.13 -20.14 -41.83
N LYS A 109 2.04 -19.15 -40.93
CA LYS A 109 3.16 -18.63 -40.13
C LYS A 109 2.92 -19.02 -38.66
N LYS A 110 3.93 -19.57 -38.00
CA LYS A 110 3.87 -19.84 -36.56
C LYS A 110 3.58 -18.55 -35.80
N ALA A 111 2.48 -18.54 -35.05
CA ALA A 111 2.15 -17.46 -34.14
C ALA A 111 2.81 -17.75 -32.78
N ASP A 112 3.60 -16.80 -32.26
CA ASP A 112 4.23 -16.94 -30.94
C ASP A 112 3.15 -16.94 -29.85
N SER A 113 2.79 -18.15 -29.39
CA SER A 113 1.88 -18.34 -28.26
C SER A 113 2.67 -18.34 -26.94
N PRO A 114 2.41 -17.41 -26.01
CA PRO A 114 3.09 -17.35 -24.71
C PRO A 114 2.92 -18.61 -23.85
N GLY A 115 1.96 -19.48 -24.18
CA GLY A 115 1.65 -20.69 -23.40
C GLY A 115 2.42 -21.94 -23.81
N ALA A 116 2.94 -22.01 -25.04
CA ALA A 116 3.56 -23.24 -25.55
C ALA A 116 4.91 -23.54 -24.90
N LEU A 117 5.63 -22.52 -24.40
CA LEU A 117 6.93 -22.67 -23.74
C LEU A 117 6.84 -23.33 -22.35
N TYR A 118 5.67 -23.33 -21.72
CA TYR A 118 5.48 -23.89 -20.37
C TYR A 118 5.09 -25.37 -20.35
N LEU A 119 4.78 -25.99 -21.50
CA LEU A 119 4.37 -27.40 -21.60
C LEU A 119 5.51 -28.36 -21.94
N LEU A 120 6.76 -27.86 -22.01
CA LEU A 120 7.96 -28.62 -22.34
C LEU A 120 9.00 -28.67 -21.19
N GLN A 121 8.58 -28.36 -19.96
CA GLN A 121 9.32 -28.66 -18.73
C GLN A 121 8.56 -29.67 -17.87
#